data_AF-A0A376TUJ5-F1
#
_entry.id   AF-A0A376TUJ5-F1
#
_cell.length_a   1.000
_cell.length_b   1.000
_cell.length_c   1.000
_cell.angle_alpha   90.00
_cell.angle_beta   90.00
_cell.angle_gamma   90.00
#
_symmetry.space_group_name_H-M   'P 1'
#
loop_
_entity.id
_entity.type
_entity.pdbx_description
1 polymer ?
#
loop_
_entity_poly.entity_id
_entity_poly.type
_entity_poly.pdbx_seq_one_letter_code
_entity_poly.pdbx_strand_id
1 'polypeptide(L)'
;MVVRTRQGGEYEASTLISCSGLMADRLVKMLGLEPGFIICPFRGEYFRLAPEHNQIVNHLIYPIPDPAMPFLGVHLTRMIDGSVTVGPNAVLAFKREGYRKRDFSFSDTLEILGSSGIRRVLQNHLRSGLAR
;
A
#
# COMPACT_ATOMS: atom_id res chain seq x y z
N MET A 1 -26.32 -9.55 -12.39
CA MET A 1 -25.77 -9.19 -11.06
C MET A 1 -26.10 -7.73 -10.79
N VAL A 2 -26.55 -7.40 -9.59
CA VAL A 2 -26.96 -6.03 -9.23
C VAL A 2 -25.92 -5.40 -8.32
N VAL A 3 -25.43 -4.21 -8.69
CA VAL A 3 -24.51 -3.39 -7.89
C VAL A 3 -25.27 -2.23 -7.30
N ARG A 4 -25.22 -2.08 -5.97
CA ARG A 4 -25.82 -0.96 -5.24
C ARG A 4 -24.74 0.00 -4.78
N THR A 5 -24.90 1.27 -5.13
CA THR A 5 -24.00 2.34 -4.68
C THR A 5 -24.54 3.00 -3.41
N ARG A 6 -23.66 3.61 -2.61
CA ARG A 6 -24.05 4.36 -1.41
C ARG A 6 -25.01 5.53 -1.70
N GLN A 7 -24.98 6.06 -2.92
CA GLN A 7 -25.86 7.15 -3.36
C GLN A 7 -27.25 6.67 -3.79
N GLY A 8 -27.55 5.36 -3.67
CA GLY A 8 -28.83 4.78 -4.04
C GLY A 8 -28.96 4.36 -5.50
N GLY A 9 -27.90 4.53 -6.31
CA GLY A 9 -27.88 4.03 -7.69
C GLY A 9 -27.79 2.50 -7.73
N GLU A 10 -28.60 1.88 -8.57
CA GLU A 10 -28.58 0.46 -8.88
C GLU A 10 -28.18 0.24 -10.34
N TYR A 11 -27.25 -0.69 -10.55
CA TYR A 11 -26.76 -1.05 -11.88
C TYR A 11 -26.84 -2.56 -12.05
N GLU A 12 -27.43 -3.01 -13.15
CA GLU A 12 -27.46 -4.41 -13.52
C GLU A 12 -26.46 -4.69 -14.64
N ALA A 13 -25.64 -5.72 -14.45
CA ALA A 13 -24.67 -6.17 -15.45
C ALA A 13 -24.53 -7.70 -15.42
N SER A 14 -24.16 -8.28 -16.56
CA SER A 14 -23.78 -9.69 -16.68
C SER A 14 -22.34 -9.95 -16.19
N THR A 15 -21.49 -8.93 -16.14
CA THR A 15 -20.09 -9.03 -15.74
C THR A 15 -19.67 -7.85 -14.87
N LEU A 16 -18.90 -8.12 -13.81
CA LEU A 16 -18.28 -7.11 -12.95
C LEU A 16 -16.76 -7.19 -13.08
N ILE A 17 -16.14 -6.06 -13.40
CA ILE A 17 -14.69 -5.89 -13.28
C ILE A 17 -14.46 -4.89 -12.14
N SER A 18 -13.84 -5.35 -11.06
CA SER A 18 -13.53 -4.51 -9.91
C SER A 18 -12.09 -4.03 -9.95
N CYS A 19 -11.92 -2.70 -9.91
CA CYS A 19 -10.62 -2.03 -9.76
C CYS A 19 -10.50 -1.40 -8.36
N SER A 20 -11.03 -2.06 -7.32
CA SER A 20 -11.17 -1.48 -5.98
C SER A 20 -9.89 -1.42 -5.14
N GLY A 21 -8.73 -1.75 -5.73
CA GLY A 21 -7.41 -1.61 -5.12
C GLY A 21 -7.33 -2.19 -3.72
N LEU A 22 -7.14 -1.33 -2.72
CA LEU A 22 -7.01 -1.73 -1.31
C LEU A 22 -8.28 -2.34 -0.70
N MET A 23 -9.40 -2.40 -1.43
CA MET A 23 -10.66 -3.02 -1.00
C MET A 23 -11.02 -4.27 -1.80
N ALA A 24 -10.09 -4.83 -2.58
CA ALA A 24 -10.36 -5.95 -3.49
C ALA A 24 -10.93 -7.19 -2.79
N ASP A 25 -10.29 -7.67 -1.72
CA ASP A 25 -10.76 -8.81 -0.92
C ASP A 25 -12.13 -8.56 -0.28
N ARG A 26 -12.39 -7.34 0.21
CA ARG A 26 -13.70 -6.97 0.79
C ARG A 26 -14.81 -7.00 -0.26
N LEU A 27 -14.52 -6.56 -1.47
CA LEU A 27 -15.49 -6.62 -2.56
C LEU A 27 -15.81 -8.07 -2.93
N VAL A 28 -14.83 -8.97 -2.92
CA VAL A 28 -15.07 -10.42 -3.10
C VAL A 28 -15.94 -10.98 -1.96
N LYS A 29 -15.67 -10.61 -0.70
CA LYS A 29 -16.51 -10.98 0.45
C LYS A 29 -17.95 -10.47 0.31
N MET A 30 -18.15 -9.27 -0.24
CA MET A 30 -19.49 -8.72 -0.48
C MET A 30 -20.29 -9.53 -1.51
N LEU A 31 -19.62 -10.29 -2.38
CA LEU A 31 -20.24 -11.23 -3.31
C LEU A 31 -20.57 -12.58 -2.65
N GLY A 32 -20.30 -12.75 -1.35
CA GLY A 32 -20.49 -14.01 -0.62
C GLY A 32 -19.42 -15.06 -0.94
N LEU A 33 -18.28 -14.63 -1.48
CA LEU A 33 -17.17 -15.50 -1.89
C LEU A 33 -15.98 -15.34 -0.94
N GLU A 34 -15.22 -16.42 -0.78
CA GLU A 34 -13.94 -16.38 -0.08
C GLU A 34 -12.83 -15.83 -1.01
N PRO A 35 -12.13 -14.74 -0.65
CA PRO A 35 -11.18 -14.11 -1.56
C PRO A 35 -9.95 -14.95 -1.89
N GLY A 36 -9.53 -15.87 -1.00
CA GLY A 36 -8.26 -16.59 -1.11
C GLY A 36 -7.01 -15.72 -0.87
N PHE A 37 -7.18 -14.42 -0.64
CA PHE A 37 -6.13 -13.48 -0.27
C PHE A 37 -6.65 -12.45 0.75
N ILE A 38 -5.73 -11.69 1.34
CA ILE A 38 -6.04 -10.56 2.21
C ILE A 38 -5.15 -9.38 1.84
N ILE A 39 -5.71 -8.18 1.86
CA ILE A 39 -4.94 -6.95 1.67
C ILE A 39 -4.25 -6.55 2.98
N CYS A 40 -2.91 -6.49 2.96
CA CYS A 40 -2.09 -5.91 4.02
C CYS A 40 -1.58 -4.53 3.56
N PRO A 41 -2.07 -3.42 4.15
CA PRO A 41 -1.73 -2.09 3.66
C PRO A 41 -0.36 -1.63 4.17
N PHE A 42 0.53 -1.27 3.24
CA PHE A 42 1.76 -0.55 3.51
C PHE A 42 1.66 0.86 2.92
N ARG A 43 1.91 1.89 3.73
CA ARG A 43 2.02 3.28 3.29
C ARG A 43 3.46 3.54 2.86
N GLY A 44 3.61 4.17 1.70
CA GLY A 44 4.86 4.77 1.27
C GLY A 44 4.88 6.29 1.45
N GLU A 45 5.97 6.80 2.01
CA GLU A 45 6.24 8.21 2.17
C GLU A 45 7.34 8.64 1.20
N TYR A 46 7.11 9.75 0.52
CA TYR A 46 8.06 10.35 -0.41
C TYR A 46 8.50 11.71 0.12
N PHE A 47 9.78 12.02 -0.04
CA PHE A 47 10.34 13.32 0.26
C PHE A 47 10.80 13.97 -1.04
N ARG A 48 10.55 15.27 -1.20
CA ARG A 48 11.13 16.06 -2.28
C ARG A 48 12.40 16.72 -1.77
N LEU A 49 13.49 16.60 -2.51
CA LEU A 49 14.74 17.29 -2.17
C LEU A 49 14.58 18.81 -2.33
N ALA A 50 15.45 19.56 -1.64
CA ALA A 50 15.54 21.00 -1.84
C ALA A 50 15.95 21.32 -3.29
N PRO A 51 15.48 22.43 -3.88
CA PRO A 51 15.70 22.74 -5.30
C PRO A 51 17.17 22.71 -5.75
N GLU A 52 18.11 23.06 -4.88
CA GLU A 52 19.56 23.01 -5.12
C GLU A 52 20.08 21.60 -5.44
N HIS A 53 19.34 20.55 -5.09
CA HIS A 53 19.70 19.14 -5.34
C HIS A 53 19.04 18.55 -6.59
N ASN A 54 18.31 19.34 -7.39
CA ASN A 54 17.57 18.83 -8.56
C ASN A 54 18.47 18.26 -9.67
N GLN A 55 19.79 18.50 -9.61
CA GLN A 55 20.77 17.99 -10.57
C GLN A 55 21.71 16.92 -9.98
N ILE A 56 21.43 16.40 -8.77
CA ILE A 56 22.25 15.36 -8.15
C ILE A 56 22.18 14.02 -8.90
N VAL A 57 21.11 13.81 -9.68
CA VAL A 57 20.91 12.63 -10.52
C VAL A 57 20.39 13.02 -11.90
N ASN A 58 20.89 12.34 -12.94
CA ASN A 58 20.41 12.51 -14.32
C ASN A 58 19.38 11.45 -14.72
N HIS A 59 19.33 10.33 -13.98
CA HIS A 59 18.47 9.18 -14.24
C HIS A 59 17.87 8.66 -12.94
N LEU A 60 16.90 7.75 -13.05
CA LEU A 60 16.33 7.05 -11.91
C LEU A 60 17.40 6.14 -11.28
N ILE A 61 17.53 6.16 -9.96
CA ILE A 61 18.44 5.28 -9.23
C ILE A 61 17.62 4.35 -8.34
N TYR A 62 17.78 3.05 -8.59
CA TYR A 62 17.18 1.96 -7.82
C TYR A 62 18.32 1.15 -7.18
N PRO A 63 18.34 1.00 -5.84
CA PRO A 63 19.29 0.12 -5.20
C PRO A 63 19.00 -1.33 -5.57
N ILE A 64 20.03 -2.17 -5.52
CA ILE A 64 19.85 -3.62 -5.66
C ILE A 64 18.97 -4.09 -4.49
N PRO A 65 17.87 -4.82 -4.75
CA PRO A 65 16.99 -5.31 -3.70
C PRO A 65 17.75 -6.19 -2.70
N ASP A 66 17.55 -5.94 -1.40
CA ASP A 66 18.03 -6.82 -0.34
C ASP A 66 17.02 -7.98 -0.14
N PRO A 67 17.40 -9.25 -0.39
CA PRO A 67 16.50 -10.39 -0.22
C PRO A 67 15.97 -10.56 1.22
N ALA A 68 16.64 -10.00 2.22
CA ALA A 68 16.19 -10.03 3.61
C ALA A 68 15.07 -9.01 3.90
N MET A 69 14.86 -8.04 3.00
CA MET A 69 13.96 -6.90 3.17
C MET A 69 12.81 -6.97 2.16
N PRO A 70 11.58 -7.30 2.59
CA PRO A 70 10.51 -7.60 1.65
C PRO A 70 9.96 -6.37 0.92
N PHE A 71 10.26 -5.14 1.35
CA PHE A 71 9.63 -3.92 0.83
C PHE A 71 10.51 -2.65 0.83
N LEU A 72 11.81 -2.75 1.12
CA LEU A 72 12.66 -1.57 1.31
C LEU A 72 13.59 -1.34 0.13
N GLY A 73 13.28 -0.31 -0.66
CA GLY A 73 14.14 0.23 -1.70
C GLY A 73 13.83 1.72 -1.83
N VAL A 74 14.64 2.57 -1.21
CA VAL A 74 14.51 4.01 -1.38
C VAL A 74 15.10 4.37 -2.74
N HIS A 75 14.29 4.94 -3.61
CA HIS A 75 14.73 5.36 -4.94
C HIS A 75 15.03 6.85 -4.97
N LEU A 76 15.91 7.25 -5.88
CA LEU A 76 16.04 8.63 -6.33
C LEU A 76 15.35 8.74 -7.68
N THR A 77 14.26 9.52 -7.72
CA THR A 77 13.45 9.68 -8.91
C THR A 77 13.51 11.13 -9.39
N ARG A 78 14.04 11.33 -10.60
CA ARG A 78 13.94 12.60 -11.32
C ARG A 78 12.54 12.71 -11.94
N MET A 79 11.77 13.68 -11.48
CA MET A 79 10.41 13.95 -11.92
C MET A 79 10.42 14.72 -13.25
N ILE A 80 9.28 14.71 -13.96
CA ILE A 80 9.12 15.40 -15.26
C ILE A 80 9.33 16.92 -15.13
N ASP A 81 8.99 17.50 -13.97
CA ASP A 81 9.21 18.92 -13.67
C ASP A 81 10.67 19.26 -13.28
N GLY A 82 11.57 18.27 -13.32
CA GLY A 82 12.98 18.41 -12.95
C GLY A 82 13.25 18.32 -11.45
N SER A 83 12.24 18.17 -10.59
CA SER A 83 12.46 17.93 -9.16
C SER A 83 12.97 16.51 -8.89
N VAL A 84 13.65 16.32 -7.76
CA VAL A 84 14.11 14.99 -7.33
C VAL A 84 13.34 14.55 -6.08
N THR A 85 12.81 13.33 -6.12
CA THR A 85 12.14 12.69 -4.97
C THR A 85 12.94 11.50 -4.45
N VAL A 86 12.82 11.29 -3.14
CA VAL A 86 13.42 10.18 -2.38
C VAL A 86 12.29 9.33 -1.81
N GLY A 87 12.29 8.04 -2.11
CA GLY A 87 11.33 7.09 -1.56
C GLY A 87 10.87 6.04 -2.57
N PRO A 88 9.78 5.32 -2.27
CA PRO A 88 9.07 5.37 -0.99
C PRO A 88 9.82 4.60 0.11
N ASN A 89 9.56 4.95 1.38
CA ASN A 89 9.71 3.95 2.45
C ASN A 89 8.52 2.98 2.42
N ALA A 90 8.52 1.94 3.25
CA ALA A 90 7.37 1.05 3.40
C ALA A 90 7.04 0.88 4.88
N VAL A 91 5.91 1.44 5.30
CA VAL A 91 5.47 1.42 6.70
C VAL A 91 4.11 0.75 6.77
N LEU A 92 3.96 -0.26 7.64
CA LEU A 92 2.65 -0.87 7.88
C LEU A 92 1.62 0.19 8.29
N ALA A 93 0.50 0.23 7.59
CA ALA A 93 -0.61 1.13 7.90
C ALA A 93 -1.68 0.40 8.71
N PHE A 94 -2.25 1.08 9.70
CA PHE A 94 -3.35 0.56 10.54
C PHE A 94 -4.75 0.91 10.00
N LYS A 95 -4.79 1.37 8.74
CA LYS A 95 -5.98 1.68 7.98
C LYS A 95 -5.62 1.50 6.51
N ARG A 96 -6.47 0.83 5.73
CA ARG A 96 -6.25 0.59 4.30
C ARG A 96 -6.05 1.91 3.56
N GLU A 97 -6.95 2.87 3.76
CA GLU A 97 -6.82 4.24 3.25
C GLU A 97 -6.28 5.18 4.34
N GLY A 98 -5.13 4.81 4.92
CA GLY A 98 -4.44 5.57 5.97
C GLY A 98 -3.24 6.35 5.43
N TYR A 99 -3.47 7.54 4.89
CA TYR A 99 -2.42 8.36 4.27
C TYR A 99 -1.62 9.20 5.29
N ARG A 100 -2.10 9.33 6.52
CA ARG A 100 -1.39 10.03 7.61
C ARG A 100 -0.85 9.05 8.63
N LYS A 101 0.24 9.42 9.32
CA LYS A 101 0.88 8.62 10.38
C LYS A 101 -0.09 8.20 11.50
N ARG A 102 -1.11 9.02 11.77
CA ARG A 102 -2.09 8.81 12.84
C ARG A 102 -3.40 8.19 12.35
N ASP A 103 -3.52 7.89 11.06
CA ASP A 103 -4.74 7.27 10.54
C ASP A 103 -4.85 5.83 11.05
N PHE A 104 -5.97 5.54 11.71
CA PHE A 104 -6.21 4.27 12.35
C PHE A 104 -7.64 3.80 12.05
N SER A 105 -7.79 2.51 11.76
CA SER A 105 -9.08 1.84 11.63
C SER A 105 -9.04 0.59 12.50
N PHE A 106 -9.91 0.55 13.50
CA PHE A 106 -10.01 -0.60 14.40
C PHE A 106 -10.36 -1.89 13.63
N SER A 107 -11.31 -1.80 12.70
CA SER A 107 -11.74 -2.94 11.87
C SER A 107 -10.61 -3.44 10.97
N ASP A 108 -9.88 -2.55 10.28
CA ASP A 108 -8.78 -2.95 9.41
C ASP A 108 -7.64 -3.56 10.23
N THR A 109 -7.32 -2.96 11.38
CA THR A 109 -6.26 -3.44 12.26
C THR A 109 -6.56 -4.84 12.79
N LEU A 110 -7.80 -5.10 13.24
CA LEU A 110 -8.21 -6.43 13.67
C LEU A 110 -8.16 -7.46 12.53
N GLU A 111 -8.52 -7.07 11.30
CA GLU A 111 -8.46 -7.97 10.15
C GLU A 111 -7.00 -8.38 9.83
N ILE A 112 -6.08 -7.40 9.87
CA ILE A 112 -4.63 -7.59 9.68
C ILE A 112 -4.07 -8.50 10.78
N LEU A 113 -4.32 -8.16 12.05
CA LEU A 113 -3.85 -8.94 13.20
C LEU A 113 -4.53 -10.29 13.30
N GLY A 114 -5.73 -10.47 12.72
CA GLY A 114 -6.47 -11.72 12.65
C GLY A 114 -5.88 -12.70 11.64
N SER A 115 -5.16 -12.24 10.62
CA SER A 115 -4.56 -13.09 9.60
C SER A 115 -3.28 -13.77 10.08
N SER A 116 -3.22 -15.10 10.00
CA SER A 116 -2.02 -15.89 10.31
C SER A 116 -0.88 -15.61 9.33
N GLY A 117 -1.19 -15.45 8.04
CA GLY A 117 -0.22 -15.13 6.99
C GLY A 117 0.46 -13.80 7.24
N ILE A 118 -0.33 -12.75 7.51
CA ILE A 118 0.23 -11.42 7.81
C ILE A 118 1.05 -11.46 9.10
N ARG A 119 0.54 -12.10 10.17
CA ARG A 119 1.28 -12.24 11.43
C ARG A 119 2.65 -12.89 11.22
N ARG A 120 2.73 -13.94 10.40
CA ARG A 120 4.00 -14.61 10.08
C ARG A 120 4.96 -13.71 9.32
N VAL A 121 4.47 -12.97 8.31
CA VAL A 121 5.29 -11.99 7.57
C VAL A 121 5.82 -10.91 8.51
N LEU A 122 4.96 -10.32 9.33
CA LEU A 122 5.39 -9.29 10.28
C LEU A 122 6.41 -9.84 11.26
N GLN A 123 6.17 -11.01 11.86
CA GLN A 123 7.10 -11.65 12.80
C GLN A 123 8.50 -11.88 12.21
N ASN A 124 8.57 -12.33 10.95
CA ASN A 124 9.83 -12.58 10.26
C ASN A 124 10.61 -11.29 9.93
N HIS A 125 9.92 -10.16 9.83
CA HIS A 125 10.47 -8.87 9.42
C HIS A 125 10.29 -7.75 10.47
N LEU A 126 10.10 -8.11 11.75
CA LEU A 126 10.00 -7.16 12.86
C LEU A 126 11.31 -6.39 13.07
N ARG A 127 12.46 -7.07 12.92
CA ARG A 127 13.79 -6.48 13.13
C ARG A 127 14.12 -5.38 12.13
N SER A 128 13.64 -5.53 10.90
CA SER A 128 13.85 -4.57 9.83
C SER A 128 13.03 -3.29 9.95
N GLY A 129 11.86 -3.35 10.61
CA GLY A 129 11.06 -2.15 10.91
C GLY A 129 11.54 -1.37 12.14
N LEU A 130 12.44 -1.96 12.94
CA LEU A 130 13.05 -1.34 14.13
C LEU A 130 14.43 -0.74 13.86
N ALA A 131 15.02 -1.01 12.68
CA ALA A 131 16.22 -0.34 12.22
C ALA A 131 15.83 1.10 11.79
N ARG A 132 16.47 2.08 12.44
CA ARG A 132 16.25 3.53 12.31
C ARG A 132 16.43 4.05 10.89
#